data_AF-A0AAV9MYU5-F1
#
_entry.id   AF-A0AAV9MYU5-F1
#
_cell.length_a   1.000
_cell.length_b   1.000
_cell.length_c   1.000
_cell.angle_alpha   90.00
_cell.angle_beta   90.00
_cell.angle_gamma   90.00
#
_symmetry.space_group_name_H-M   'P 1'
#
loop_
_entity.id
_entity.type
_entity.pdbx_description
1 polymer ?
#
loop_
_entity_poly.entity_id
_entity_poly.type
_entity_poly.pdbx_seq_one_letter_code
_entity_poly.pdbx_strand_id
1 'polypeptide(L)' 'MSDLIQEIADVPREFFKDGTQFINRCTKPDRREFMKISQAVGMGFLIMGAIGYFIKLSETPYLISPCLRSISDW' A
#
# COMPACT_ATOMS: atom_id res chain seq x y z
N MET A 1 -18.37 0.72 37.74
CA MET A 1 -18.46 0.88 36.26
C MET A 1 -17.29 1.69 35.68
N SER A 2 -16.32 2.13 36.49
CA SER A 2 -15.07 2.77 36.05
C SER A 2 -13.89 1.78 35.94
N ASP A 3 -13.94 0.66 36.65
CA ASP A 3 -12.87 -0.33 36.73
C ASP A 3 -12.69 -1.11 35.42
N LEU A 4 -13.80 -1.42 34.73
CA LEU A 4 -13.77 -2.03 33.41
C LEU A 4 -13.04 -1.12 32.41
N ILE A 5 -13.35 0.18 32.39
CA ILE A 5 -12.76 1.16 31.46
C ILE A 5 -11.25 1.30 31.67
N GLN A 6 -10.77 1.22 32.91
CA GLN A 6 -9.34 1.19 33.19
C GLN A 6 -8.68 -0.12 32.74
N GLU A 7 -9.35 -1.27 32.93
CA GLU A 7 -8.82 -2.57 32.51
C GLU A 7 -8.72 -2.69 30.98
N ILE A 8 -9.76 -2.31 30.23
CA ILE A 8 -9.71 -2.25 28.75
C ILE A 8 -8.79 -1.13 28.21
N ALA A 9 -8.39 -0.15 29.02
CA ALA A 9 -7.43 0.88 28.63
C ALA A 9 -5.97 0.47 28.89
N ASP A 10 -5.71 -0.46 29.81
CA ASP A 10 -4.36 -0.97 30.07
C ASP A 10 -3.89 -1.90 28.95
N VAL A 11 -4.80 -2.72 28.42
CA VAL A 11 -4.59 -3.63 27.28
C VAL A 11 -3.97 -2.91 26.06
N PRO A 12 -4.56 -1.85 25.47
CA PRO A 12 -3.96 -1.15 24.35
C PRO A 12 -2.63 -0.49 24.73
N ARG A 13 -2.46 -0.07 25.99
CA ARG A 13 -1.21 0.54 26.47
C ARG A 13 -0.05 -0.45 26.47
N GLU A 14 -0.29 -1.68 26.91
CA GLU A 14 0.67 -2.79 26.81
C GLU A 14 0.93 -3.16 25.34
N PHE A 15 -0.09 -3.23 24.49
CA PHE A 15 0.09 -3.48 23.06
C PHE A 15 0.93 -2.40 22.35
N PHE A 16 0.75 -1.11 22.68
CA PHE A 16 1.60 -0.05 22.14
C PHE A 16 3.04 -0.14 22.65
N LYS A 17 3.22 -0.51 23.92
CA LYS A 17 4.53 -0.67 24.54
C LYS A 17 5.32 -1.83 23.92
N ASP A 18 4.66 -2.96 23.68
CA ASP A 18 5.23 -4.11 22.99
C ASP A 18 5.42 -3.84 21.49
N GLY A 19 4.49 -3.13 20.84
CA GLY A 19 4.63 -2.70 19.44
C GLY A 19 5.83 -1.77 19.25
N THR A 20 6.10 -0.90 20.22
CA THR A 20 7.27 -0.01 20.20
C THR A 20 8.57 -0.79 20.39
N GLN A 21 8.59 -1.78 21.30
CA GLN A 21 9.76 -2.67 21.44
C GLN A 21 10.00 -3.48 20.18
N PHE A 22 8.95 -3.97 19.53
CA PHE A 22 9.05 -4.71 18.28
C PHE A 22 9.65 -3.86 17.16
N ILE A 23 9.12 -2.65 16.92
CA ILE A 23 9.67 -1.72 15.91
C ILE A 23 11.12 -1.37 16.21
N ASN A 24 11.50 -1.26 17.48
CA ASN A 24 12.88 -0.97 17.88
C ASN A 24 13.84 -2.15 17.68
N ARG A 25 13.32 -3.38 17.53
CA ARG A 25 14.09 -4.59 17.17
C ARG A 25 14.17 -4.81 15.67
N CYS A 26 13.34 -4.15 14.87
CA CYS A 26 13.42 -4.21 13.41
C CYS A 26 14.66 -3.45 12.90
N THR A 27 15.39 -4.07 11.97
CA THR A 27 16.45 -3.38 11.23
C THR A 27 15.82 -2.33 10.32
N LYS A 28 16.07 -1.05 10.61
CA LYS A 28 15.62 0.05 9.73
C LYS A 28 16.49 0.06 8.47
N PRO A 29 15.87 0.08 7.28
CA PRO A 29 16.62 0.11 6.03
C PRO A 29 17.47 1.37 5.93
N ASP A 30 18.69 1.24 5.44
CA ASP A 30 19.57 2.39 5.24
C ASP A 30 19.05 3.29 4.09
N ARG A 31 19.51 4.55 4.06
CA ARG A 31 19.14 5.51 3.00
C ARG A 31 19.40 4.95 1.60
N ARG A 32 20.47 4.19 1.41
CA ARG A 32 20.81 3.62 0.09
C ARG A 32 19.85 2.51 -0.33
N GLU A 33 19.40 1.69 0.62
CA GLU A 33 18.44 0.60 0.37
C GLU A 33 17.05 1.16 0.09
N PHE A 34 16.64 2.17 0.87
CA PHE A 34 15.37 2.87 0.64
C PHE A 34 15.31 3.54 -0.73
N MET A 35 16.41 4.14 -1.20
CA MET A 35 16.47 4.73 -2.54
C MET A 35 16.32 3.68 -3.65
N LYS A 36 16.94 2.49 -3.51
CA LYS A 36 16.79 1.42 -4.50
C LYS A 36 15.35 0.87 -4.55
N ILE A 37 14.74 0.66 -3.38
CA ILE A 37 13.37 0.15 -3.28
C ILE A 37 12.37 1.18 -3.82
N SER A 38 12.50 2.44 -3.42
CA SER A 38 11.63 3.52 -3.90
C SER A 38 11.77 3.76 -5.41
N GLN A 39 12.96 3.62 -5.98
CA GLN A 39 13.16 3.67 -7.44
C GLN A 39 12.47 2.50 -8.14
N ALA A 40 12.60 1.28 -7.63
CA ALA A 40 11.95 0.11 -8.20
C ALA A 40 10.41 0.23 -8.15
N VAL A 41 9.87 0.64 -6.99
CA VAL A 41 8.42 0.86 -6.80
C VAL A 41 7.93 2.03 -7.65
N GLY A 42 8.69 3.13 -7.72
CA GLY A 42 8.35 4.30 -8.53
C GLY A 42 8.29 3.98 -10.02
N MET A 43 9.23 3.17 -10.52
CA MET A 43 9.21 2.71 -11.91
C MET A 43 8.05 1.76 -12.20
N GLY A 44 7.74 0.85 -11.27
CA GLY A 44 6.58 -0.03 -11.38
C GLY A 44 5.26 0.75 -11.41
N PHE A 45 5.10 1.75 -10.54
CA PHE A 45 3.91 2.61 -10.52
C PHE A 45 3.77 3.44 -11.80
N LEU A 46 4.88 3.97 -12.33
CA LEU A 46 4.90 4.66 -13.62
C LEU A 46 4.43 3.77 -14.77
N ILE A 47 4.92 2.53 -14.84
CA ILE A 47 4.56 1.58 -15.91
C ILE A 47 3.09 1.16 -15.78
N MET A 48 2.63 0.78 -14.58
CA MET A 48 1.24 0.38 -14.35
C MET A 48 0.26 1.55 -14.59
N GLY A 49 0.64 2.76 -14.16
CA GLY A 49 -0.14 3.97 -14.39
C GLY A 49 -0.20 4.38 -15.86
N ALA A 50 0.93 4.31 -16.57
CA ALA A 50 0.98 4.63 -18.00
C ALA A 50 0.14 3.65 -18.82
N ILE A 51 0.30 2.33 -18.59
CA ILE A 51 -0.49 1.30 -19.28
C ILE A 51 -1.99 1.52 -19.03
N GLY A 52 -2.38 1.79 -17.78
CA GLY A 52 -3.77 2.10 -17.44
C GLY A 52 -4.30 3.36 -18.15
N TYR A 53 -3.47 4.41 -18.30
CA TYR A 53 -3.85 5.64 -19.00
C TYR A 53 -4.02 5.41 -20.51
N PHE A 54 -3.11 4.67 -21.14
CA PHE A 54 -3.20 4.37 -22.58
C PHE A 54 -4.39 3.47 -22.91
N ILE A 55 -4.69 2.46 -22.10
CA ILE A 55 -5.90 1.63 -22.24
C ILE A 55 -7.15 2.51 -22.12
N LYS A 56 -7.21 3.38 -21.11
CA LYS A 56 -8.37 4.26 -20.89
C LYS A 56 -8.57 5.27 -22.02
N LEU A 57 -7.48 5.79 -22.59
CA LEU A 57 -7.52 6.76 -23.68
C LEU A 57 -7.91 6.12 -25.02
N SER A 58 -7.40 4.93 -25.34
CA SER A 58 -7.72 4.24 -26.60
C SER A 58 -9.18 3.82 -26.70
N GLU A 59 -9.89 3.72 -25.57
CA GLU A 59 -11.32 3.44 -25.52
C GLU A 59 -12.19 4.64 -25.95
N THR A 60 -11.63 5.86 -26.01
CA THR A 60 -12.42 7.08 -26.29
C THR A 60 -12.48 7.48 -27.78
N PRO A 61 -11.63 6.94 -28.66
CA PRO A 61 -11.93 6.95 -30.09
C PRO A 61 -12.01 5.51 -30.64
N TYR A 62 -13.18 5.18 -31.18
CA TYR A 62 -13.50 4.02 -32.04
C TYR A 62 -13.94 2.72 -31.35
N LEU A 63 -15.27 2.59 -31.27
CA LEU A 63 -16.08 1.38 -31.49
C LEU A 63 -15.27 0.11 -31.82
N ILE A 64 -14.96 -0.75 -30.84
CA ILE A 64 -14.75 -2.21 -30.91
C ILE A 64 -14.10 -2.69 -29.59
N SER A 65 -14.86 -3.42 -28.76
CA SER A 65 -14.45 -4.64 -28.01
C SER A 65 -15.07 -4.74 -26.60
N PRO A 66 -16.15 -5.53 -26.40
CA PRO A 66 -16.52 -6.05 -25.07
C PRO A 66 -15.42 -6.95 -24.44
N CYS A 67 -14.39 -7.34 -25.21
CA CYS A 67 -13.29 -8.18 -24.75
C CYS A 67 -12.31 -7.45 -23.80
N LEU A 68 -12.13 -6.12 -23.94
CA LEU A 68 -11.20 -5.36 -23.09
C LEU A 68 -11.79 -5.03 -21.70
N ARG A 69 -13.12 -5.10 -21.56
CA ARG A 69 -13.80 -4.98 -20.26
C ARG A 69 -13.46 -6.14 -19.32
N SER A 70 -13.24 -7.35 -19.84
CA SER A 70 -12.90 -8.52 -19.02
C SER A 70 -11.51 -8.45 -18.37
N ILE A 71 -10.62 -7.58 -18.87
CA ILE A 71 -9.25 -7.41 -18.36
C ILE A 71 -9.13 -6.22 -17.39
N SER A 72 -10.12 -5.34 -17.34
CA SER A 72 -10.19 -4.23 -16.38
C SER A 72 -10.96 -4.55 -15.10
N ASP A 73 -11.62 -5.72 -15.03
CA ASP A 73 -12.33 -6.24 -13.84
C ASP A 73 -11.47 -7.25 -13.02
N TRP A 74 -10.19 -7.43 -13.39
CA TRP A 74 -9.18 -8.20 -12.64
C TRP A 74 -8.17 -7.28 -11.96
#